data_AF-A0A1Z4IJQ5-F1
#
_entry.id   AF-A0A1Z4IJQ5-F1
#
_cell.length_a   1.000
_cell.length_b   1.000
_cell.length_c   1.000
_cell.angle_alpha   90.00
_cell.angle_beta   90.00
_cell.angle_gamma   90.00
#
_symmetry.space_group_name_H-M   'P 1'
#
loop_
_entity.id
_entity.type
_entity.pdbx_description
1 polymer ?
#
loop_
_entity_poly.entity_id
_entity_poly.type
_entity_poly.pdbx_seq_one_letter_code
_entity_poly.pdbx_strand_id
1 'polypeptide(L)' 'MTQSLTSLIQQAQQAILEIRNHPDYKQIALNYSPDLTLGDATTALTYLQWEVEERTTIDVAKLEAFSS' A
#
# COMPACT_ATOMS: atom_id res chain seq x y z
N MET A 1 2.95 3.70 21.58
CA MET A 1 3.74 3.03 20.52
C MET A 1 3.27 3.57 19.18
N THR A 2 4.19 4.06 18.35
CA THR A 2 3.88 4.51 16.98
C THR A 2 3.80 3.30 16.06
N GLN A 3 2.77 3.25 15.21
CA GLN A 3 2.60 2.18 14.24
C GLN A 3 3.73 2.21 13.19
N SER A 4 4.14 1.05 12.67
CA SER A 4 5.10 1.00 11.57
C SER A 4 4.45 1.49 10.28
N LEU A 5 5.25 2.07 9.37
CA LEU A 5 4.75 2.52 8.06
C LEU A 5 4.13 1.35 7.28
N THR A 6 4.75 0.18 7.30
CA THR A 6 4.20 -1.05 6.70
C THR A 6 2.80 -1.38 7.24
N SER A 7 2.61 -1.29 8.56
CA SER A 7 1.30 -1.56 9.17
C SER A 7 0.25 -0.52 8.74
N LEU A 8 0.65 0.75 8.61
CA LEU A 8 -0.24 1.81 8.12
C LEU A 8 -0.62 1.59 6.65
N ILE A 9 0.33 1.17 5.80
CA ILE A 9 0.08 0.84 4.39
C ILE A 9 -0.90 -0.32 4.29
N GLN A 10 -0.71 -1.40 5.06
CA GLN A 10 -1.61 -2.55 5.07
C GLN A 10 -3.03 -2.15 5.51
N GLN A 11 -3.15 -1.34 6.56
CA GLN A 11 -4.45 -0.83 7.02
C GLN A 11 -5.14 0.03 5.96
N ALA A 12 -4.40 0.89 5.25
CA ALA A 12 -4.95 1.70 4.18
C ALA A 12 -5.44 0.85 3.00
N GLN A 13 -4.67 -0.17 2.59
CA GLN A 13 -5.10 -1.10 1.54
C GLN A 13 -6.36 -1.87 1.95
N GLN A 14 -6.44 -2.31 3.21
CA GLN A 14 -7.63 -2.97 3.74
C GLN A 14 -8.85 -2.05 3.75
N ALA A 15 -8.69 -0.79 4.18
CA ALA A 15 -9.76 0.20 4.16
C ALA A 15 -10.26 0.48 2.73
N ILE A 16 -9.36 0.56 1.74
CA ILE A 16 -9.74 0.72 0.33
C ILE A 16 -10.57 -0.48 -0.17
N LEU A 17 -10.22 -1.71 0.24
CA LEU A 17 -11.00 -2.90 -0.10
C LEU A 17 -12.40 -2.86 0.55
N GLU A 18 -12.49 -2.41 1.79
CA GLU A 18 -13.76 -2.24 2.50
C GLU A 18 -14.64 -1.19 1.82
N ILE A 19 -14.08 -0.03 1.46
CA ILE A 19 -14.79 1.01 0.70
C ILE A 19 -15.28 0.44 -0.64
N ARG A 20 -14.42 -0.24 -1.41
CA ARG A 20 -14.79 -0.84 -2.70
C ARG A 20 -15.96 -1.81 -2.57
N ASN A 21 -16.02 -2.55 -1.46
CA ASN A 21 -17.06 -3.57 -1.24
C ASN A 21 -18.35 -3.01 -0.64
N HIS A 22 -18.31 -1.80 -0.07
CA HIS A 22 -19.46 -1.18 0.58
C HIS A 22 -20.62 -0.92 -0.39
N PRO A 23 -21.87 -1.23 -0.01
CA PRO A 23 -23.04 -1.02 -0.88
C PRO A 23 -23.18 0.44 -1.33
N ASP A 24 -22.96 1.39 -0.44
CA ASP A 24 -23.07 2.83 -0.78
C ASP A 24 -22.05 3.24 -1.84
N TYR A 25 -20.80 2.75 -1.75
CA TYR A 25 -19.80 3.02 -2.77
C TYR A 25 -20.22 2.42 -4.12
N LYS A 26 -20.75 1.19 -4.13
CA LYS A 26 -21.25 0.55 -5.35
C LYS A 26 -22.39 1.35 -5.97
N GLN A 27 -23.29 1.91 -5.16
CA GLN A 27 -24.40 2.73 -5.63
C GLN A 27 -23.91 4.06 -6.22
N ILE A 28 -22.94 4.71 -5.57
CA ILE A 28 -22.32 5.96 -6.03
C ILE A 28 -21.58 5.72 -7.36
N ALA A 29 -20.80 4.64 -7.45
CA ALA A 29 -19.97 4.30 -8.60
C ALA A 29 -20.74 4.09 -9.92
N LEU A 30 -22.07 3.92 -9.88
CA LEU A 30 -22.90 3.83 -11.09
C LEU A 30 -22.92 5.13 -11.90
N ASN A 31 -22.78 6.29 -11.23
CA ASN A 31 -22.86 7.60 -11.87
C ASN A 31 -21.71 8.53 -11.48
N TYR A 32 -20.72 8.00 -10.76
CA TYR A 32 -19.56 8.74 -10.27
C TYR A 32 -18.29 8.22 -10.95
N SER A 33 -17.67 9.05 -11.77
CA SER A 33 -16.44 8.76 -12.49
C SER A 33 -15.44 9.89 -12.28
N PRO A 34 -14.74 9.92 -11.14
CA PRO A 34 -13.69 10.89 -10.87
C PRO A 34 -12.43 10.60 -11.70
N ASP A 35 -11.55 11.60 -11.81
CA ASP A 35 -10.24 11.43 -12.46
C ASP A 35 -9.31 10.47 -11.69
N LEU A 36 -9.49 10.37 -10.37
CA LEU A 36 -8.73 9.48 -9.49
C LEU A 36 -9.65 8.41 -8.90
N THR A 37 -9.21 7.16 -9.01
CA THR A 37 -9.97 5.98 -8.60
C THR A 37 -9.38 5.33 -7.35
N LEU A 38 -10.15 4.42 -6.73
CA LEU A 38 -9.60 3.52 -5.71
C LEU A 38 -8.47 2.62 -6.26
N GLY A 39 -8.41 2.40 -7.58
CA GLY A 39 -7.31 1.69 -8.24
C GLY A 39 -6.01 2.49 -8.20
N ASP A 40 -6.08 3.81 -8.39
CA ASP A 40 -4.92 4.71 -8.31
C ASP A 40 -4.37 4.77 -6.88
N ALA A 41 -5.27 4.87 -5.89
CA ALA A 41 -4.88 4.82 -4.49
C ALA A 41 -4.21 3.48 -4.11
N THR A 42 -4.74 2.37 -4.62
CA THR A 42 -4.13 1.03 -4.43
C THR A 42 -2.74 0.97 -5.04
N THR A 43 -2.59 1.45 -6.28
CA THR A 43 -1.30 1.49 -7.00
C THR A 43 -0.27 2.32 -6.25
N ALA A 44 -0.64 3.50 -5.77
CA ALA A 44 0.24 4.36 -4.98
C ALA A 44 0.73 3.67 -3.69
N LEU A 45 -0.16 2.97 -2.99
CA LEU A 45 0.20 2.22 -1.78
C LEU A 45 1.08 1.00 -2.08
N THR A 46 0.87 0.34 -3.22
CA THR A 46 1.76 -0.75 -3.68
C THR A 46 3.17 -0.24 -3.95
N TYR A 47 3.30 0.89 -4.65
CA TYR A 47 4.62 1.49 -4.89
C TYR A 47 5.32 1.91 -3.60
N LEU A 48 4.57 2.49 -2.66
CA LEU A 48 5.11 2.83 -1.34
C LEU A 48 5.53 1.59 -0.56
N GLN A 49 4.78 0.48 -0.65
CA GLN A 49 5.14 -0.78 -0.01
C GLN A 49 6.47 -1.32 -0.55
N TRP A 50 6.67 -1.30 -1.88
CA TRP A 50 7.93 -1.74 -2.50
C TRP A 50 9.13 -0.91 -2.03
N GLU A 51 8.99 0.41 -1.96
CA GLU A 51 10.05 1.29 -1.44
C GLU A 51 10.43 0.96 0.01
N VAL A 52 9.44 0.60 0.84
CA VAL A 52 9.69 0.19 2.22
C VAL A 52 10.40 -1.16 2.27
N GLU A 53 9.99 -2.12 1.45
CA GLU A 53 10.59 -3.45 1.37
C GLU A 53 12.04 -3.40 0.85
N GLU A 54 12.31 -2.62 -0.20
CA GLU A 54 13.66 -2.45 -0.74
C GLU A 54 14.61 -1.86 0.31
N ARG A 55 14.14 -0.90 1.11
CA ARG A 55 14.94 -0.27 2.18
C ARG A 55 15.14 -1.13 3.41
N THR A 56 14.23 -2.08 3.66
CA THR A 56 14.29 -2.98 4.83
C THR A 56 14.94 -4.32 4.52
N THR A 57 15.09 -4.66 3.24
CA THR A 57 15.92 -5.77 2.82
C THR A 57 17.37 -5.39 3.12
N ILE A 58 17.91 -5.92 4.22
CA ILE A 58 19.34 -5.87 4.47
C ILE A 58 20.01 -6.42 3.21
N ASP A 59 20.90 -5.63 2.64
CA ASP A 59 21.74 -6.02 1.52
C ASP A 59 22.64 -7.16 2.01
N VAL A 60 22.14 -8.40 1.96
CA VAL A 60 22.82 -9.60 2.46
C VAL A 60 24.16 -9.75 1.74
N ALA A 61 24.25 -9.26 0.50
CA ALA A 61 25.49 -9.16 -0.26
C ALA A 61 26.51 -8.19 0.37
N LYS A 62 26.07 -7.11 1.03
CA LYS A 62 26.97 -6.26 1.83
C LYS A 62 27.44 -6.95 3.10
N LEU A 63 26.61 -7.77 3.76
CA LEU A 63 27.01 -8.47 5.00
C LEU A 63 28.10 -9.53 4.76
N GLU A 64 28.05 -10.26 3.65
CA GLU A 64 29.09 -11.23 3.28
C GLU A 64 30.44 -10.55 2.98
N ALA A 65 30.41 -9.33 2.42
CA ALA A 65 31.60 -8.52 2.15
C ALA A 65 32.28 -7.96 3.41
N PHE A 66 31.56 -7.83 4.53
CA PHE A 66 32.14 -7.44 5.84
C PHE A 66 32.68 -8.63 6.64
N SER A 67 32.41 -9.86 6.19
CA SER A 67 32.80 -11.10 6.87
C SER A 67 34.06 -11.75 6.30
N SER A 68 34.70 -11.12 5.30
CA SER A 68 35.92 -11.58 4.61
C SER A 68 37.12 -10.68 4.89
#